data_AF-A0A817NDS2-F1
#
_entry.id   AF-A0A817NDS2-F1
#
_cell.length_a   1.000
_cell.length_b   1.000
_cell.length_c   1.000
_cell.angle_alpha   90.00
_cell.angle_beta   90.00
_cell.angle_gamma   90.00
#
_symmetry.space_group_name_H-M   'P 1'
#
loop_
_entity.id
_entity.type
_entity.pdbx_description
1 polymer ?
#
loop_
_entity_poly.entity_id
_entity_poly.type
_entity_poly.pdbx_seq_one_letter_code
_entity_poly.pdbx_strand_id
1 'polypeptide(L)' 'VVSLITKRRKDKCCVFKPDYCGFEVPDHFIVGYALDYNEYFRDLEHICILKESGITKYKVTLDNQVK' A
#
# COMPACT_ATOMS: atom_id res chain seq x y z
N VAL A 1 -16.09 11.11 2.56
CA VAL A 1 -14.74 10.52 2.59
C VAL A 1 -14.04 10.77 1.27
N VAL A 2 -12.80 11.27 1.32
CA VAL A 2 -11.94 11.43 0.15
C VAL A 2 -10.85 10.36 0.24
N SER A 3 -10.60 9.65 -0.85
CA SER A 3 -9.46 8.73 -0.97
C SER A 3 -8.59 9.10 -2.15
N LEU A 4 -7.27 9.12 -1.96
CA LEU A 4 -6.33 9.28 -3.07
C LEU A 4 -6.35 8.04 -3.97
N ILE A 5 -6.48 6.84 -3.39
CA ILE A 5 -6.33 5.57 -4.10
C ILE A 5 -7.48 4.62 -3.75
N THR A 6 -8.09 4.03 -4.78
CA THR A 6 -9.03 2.90 -4.64
C THR A 6 -8.53 1.73 -5.49
N LYS A 7 -8.57 0.50 -4.96
CA LYS A 7 -8.12 -0.69 -5.69
C LYS A 7 -9.27 -1.35 -6.46
N ARG A 8 -9.00 -1.72 -7.71
CA ARG A 8 -9.87 -2.60 -8.52
C ARG A 8 -9.76 -4.05 -8.05
N ARG A 9 -10.56 -4.35 -7.03
CA ARG A 9 -10.71 -5.67 -6.45
C ARG A 9 -11.78 -6.46 -7.21
N LYS A 10 -11.47 -7.72 -7.58
CA LYS A 10 -12.43 -8.61 -8.25
C LYS A 10 -13.45 -9.18 -7.26
N ASP A 11 -13.08 -9.28 -6.00
CA ASP A 11 -13.98 -9.60 -4.90
C ASP A 11 -14.94 -8.42 -4.68
N LYS A 12 -16.22 -8.65 -4.98
CA LYS A 12 -17.32 -7.69 -4.72
C LYS A 12 -17.57 -7.44 -3.22
N CYS A 13 -16.70 -7.91 -2.32
CA CYS A 13 -16.88 -7.80 -0.88
C CYS A 13 -16.70 -6.36 -0.37
N CYS A 14 -15.99 -5.50 -1.12
CA CYS A 14 -15.84 -4.10 -0.76
C CYS A 14 -17.08 -3.29 -1.21
N VAL A 15 -18.05 -3.15 -0.30
CA VAL A 15 -19.24 -2.28 -0.48
C VAL A 15 -18.86 -0.79 -0.37
N PHE A 16 -17.66 -0.48 0.12
CA PHE A 16 -17.22 0.90 0.33
C PHE A 16 -16.81 1.59 -0.98
N LYS A 17 -17.40 2.75 -1.25
CA LYS A 17 -16.97 3.71 -2.27
C LYS A 17 -16.80 5.08 -1.62
N PRO A 18 -15.64 5.74 -1.78
CA PRO A 18 -15.47 7.11 -1.29
C PRO A 18 -16.28 8.09 -2.15
N ASP A 19 -16.65 9.24 -1.57
CA ASP A 19 -17.35 10.31 -2.30
C ASP A 19 -16.45 10.95 -3.38
N TYR A 20 -15.13 10.98 -3.11
CA TYR A 20 -14.12 11.46 -4.04
C TYR A 20 -12.95 10.47 -4.11
N CYS A 21 -12.57 10.11 -5.33
CA CYS A 21 -11.45 9.21 -5.62
C CYS A 21 -10.44 9.93 -6.51
N GLY A 22 -9.16 9.96 -6.12
CA GLY A 22 -8.08 10.48 -6.95
C GLY A 22 -7.75 9.53 -8.11
N PHE A 23 -7.35 8.31 -7.77
CA PHE A 23 -6.93 7.30 -8.74
C PHE A 23 -7.49 5.93 -8.41
N GLU A 24 -7.92 5.22 -9.46
CA GLU A 24 -8.30 3.82 -9.37
C GLU A 24 -7.19 2.95 -9.96
N VAL A 25 -6.60 2.07 -9.15
CA VAL A 25 -5.40 1.29 -9.51
C VAL A 25 -5.69 -0.22 -9.52
N PRO A 26 -4.89 -1.03 -10.24
CA PRO A 26 -4.99 -2.50 -10.17
C PRO A 26 -4.74 -3.02 -8.75
N ASP A 27 -5.15 -4.26 -8.49
CA ASP A 27 -4.95 -4.91 -7.19
C ASP A 27 -3.51 -5.41 -7.00
N HIS A 28 -2.60 -4.46 -6.81
CA HIS A 28 -1.21 -4.69 -6.41
C HIS A 28 -0.93 -4.06 -5.05
N PHE A 29 0.06 -4.58 -4.32
CA PHE A 29 0.54 -3.91 -3.11
C PHE A 29 1.41 -2.72 -3.51
N ILE A 30 1.07 -1.54 -3.01
CA ILE A 30 1.72 -0.27 -3.36
C ILE A 30 2.30 0.39 -2.12
N VAL A 31 3.37 1.14 -2.31
CA VAL A 31 4.10 1.92 -1.29
C VAL A 31 4.47 3.28 -1.87
N GLY A 32 4.96 4.20 -1.02
CA GLY A 32 5.31 5.56 -1.41
C GLY A 32 4.15 6.53 -1.23
N TYR A 33 4.48 7.82 -1.24
CA TYR A 33 3.56 8.91 -0.92
C TYR A 33 2.89 8.71 0.45
N ALA A 34 3.72 8.50 1.47
CA ALA A 34 3.34 8.13 2.84
C ALA A 34 2.68 6.74 3.02
N LEU A 35 2.42 5.98 1.95
CA LEU A 35 2.02 4.58 2.03
C LEU A 35 3.23 3.70 2.33
N ASP A 36 3.08 2.75 3.25
CA ASP A 36 4.20 2.01 3.79
C ASP A 36 4.07 0.49 3.66
N TYR A 37 5.22 -0.17 3.84
CA TYR A 37 5.29 -1.57 4.17
C TYR A 37 6.18 -1.73 5.41
N ASN A 38 5.57 -2.07 6.54
CA ASN A 38 6.24 -2.18 7.84
C ASN A 38 7.04 -0.91 8.19
N GLU A 39 6.42 0.26 8.04
CA GLU A 39 7.03 1.59 8.27
C GLU A 39 8.09 2.04 7.25
N TYR A 40 8.44 1.21 6.26
CA TYR A 40 9.35 1.60 5.18
C TYR A 40 8.60 2.28 4.03
N PHE A 41 9.34 3.08 3.25
CA PHE A 41 8.92 3.72 1.99
C PHE A 41 7.95 4.91 2.10
N ARG A 42 7.66 5.41 3.30
CA ARG A 42 6.82 6.61 3.49
C ARG A 42 7.41 7.86 2.83
N ASP A 43 8.74 7.93 2.79
CA ASP A 43 9.57 9.00 2.27
C ASP A 43 9.74 8.99 0.73
N LEU A 44 9.26 7.94 0.06
CA LEU A 44 9.31 7.86 -1.39
C LEU A 44 8.26 8.77 -2.03
N GLU A 45 8.68 9.71 -2.88
CA GLU A 45 7.77 10.69 -3.52
C GLU A 45 6.76 10.04 -4.48
N HIS A 46 7.11 8.90 -5.07
CA HIS A 46 6.31 8.21 -6.08
C HIS A 46 5.57 7.00 -5.50
N ILE A 47 4.31 6.83 -5.93
CA ILE A 47 3.56 5.60 -5.66
C ILE A 47 4.11 4.48 -6.56
N CYS A 48 4.58 3.39 -5.94
CA CYS A 48 5.25 2.29 -6.62
C CYS A 48 4.67 0.93 -6.21
N ILE A 49 4.82 -0.08 -7.07
CA ILE A 49 4.48 -1.48 -6.75
C ILE A 49 5.65 -2.12 -6.00
N LEU A 50 5.37 -2.73 -4.85
CA LEU A 50 6.38 -3.43 -4.06
C LEU A 50 6.65 -4.82 -4.66
N LYS A 51 7.91 -5.07 -5.04
CA LYS A 51 8.37 -6.39 -5.55
C LYS A 51 8.58 -7.38 -4.40
N GLU A 52 8.54 -8.68 -4.72
CA GLU A 52 8.76 -9.79 -3.76
C GLU A 52 10.11 -9.70 -3.02
N SER A 53 11.16 -9.23 -3.69
CA SER A 53 12.46 -8.99 -3.07
C SER A 53 12.39 -7.91 -1.98
N GLY A 54 11.57 -6.88 -2.19
CA GLY A 54 11.28 -5.86 -1.19
C GLY A 54 10.48 -6.44 -0.02
N ILE A 55 9.43 -7.19 -0.30
CA ILE A 55 8.61 -7.85 0.74
C ILE A 55 9.51 -8.70 1.65
N THR A 56 10.37 -9.55 1.08
CA THR A 56 11.26 -10.41 1.87
C THR A 56 12.26 -9.60 2.70
N LYS A 57 12.83 -8.54 2.14
CA LYS A 57 13.85 -7.71 2.81
C LYS A 57 13.29 -6.92 3.99
N TYR A 58 12.09 -6.37 3.85
CA TYR A 58 11.50 -5.47 4.84
C TYR A 58 10.43 -6.17 5.70
N LYS A 59 10.31 -7.49 5.60
CA LYS A 59 9.41 -8.28 6.43
C LYS A 59 9.83 -8.16 7.89
N VAL A 60 8.86 -7.86 8.77
CA VAL A 60 9.10 -7.92 10.22
C VAL A 60 9.52 -9.35 10.58
N THR A 61 10.72 -9.47 11.12
CA THR A 61 11.21 -10.66 11.82
C THR A 61 11.18 -10.36 13.32
N LEU A 62 10.94 -11.37 14.16
CA LEU A 62 10.80 -11.20 15.62
C LEU A 62 12.00 -10.46 16.25
N ASP A 63 13.18 -10.52 15.63
CA ASP A 63 14.40 -9.86 16.09
C ASP A 63 14.41 -8.32 15.87
N ASN A 64 13.57 -7.81 14.98
CA ASN A 64 13.52 -6.38 14.60
C ASN A 64 12.45 -5.57 15.37
N GLN A 65 11.73 -6.18 16.32
CA GLN A 65 10.71 -5.50 17.14
C GLN A 65 11.29 -4.85 18.40
N VAL A 66 12.60 -4.99 18.65
CA VAL A 66 13.28 -4.48 19.88
C VAL A 66 14.32 -3.39 19.56
N LYS A 67 14.25 -2.76 18.38
CA LYS A 67 15.06 -1.58 18.07
C LYS A 67 14.19 -0.36 17.84
#